data_AF-A0AB74VCL5-F1
#
_entry.id   AF-A0AB74VCL5-F1
#
_cell.length_a   1.000
_cell.length_b   1.000
_cell.length_c   1.000
_cell.angle_alpha   90.00
_cell.angle_beta   90.00
_cell.angle_gamma   90.00
#
_symmetry.space_group_name_H-M   'P 1'
#
loop_
_entity.id
_entity.type
_entity.pdbx_description
1 polymer ?
#
loop_
_entity_poly.entity_id
_entity_poly.type
_entity_poly.pdbx_seq_one_letter_code
_entity_poly.pdbx_strand_id
1 'polypeptide(L)' 'MAGCNEKNCTCSNINCERHGKCCECVNFHRGNGNIVACLRDFKVESK' A
#
# COMPACT_ATOMS: atom_id res chain seq x y z
N MET A 1 -3.16 7.22 16.57
CA MET A 1 -3.62 7.31 15.17
C MET A 1 -3.86 5.89 14.66
N ALA A 2 -5.12 5.44 14.67
CA ALA A 2 -5.52 4.11 14.22
C ALA A 2 -5.24 3.94 12.72
N GLY A 3 -4.98 2.71 12.27
CA GLY A 3 -4.77 2.40 10.86
C GLY A 3 -6.01 2.76 10.06
N CYS A 4 -5.96 3.92 9.39
CA CYS A 4 -7.12 4.54 8.76
C CYS A 4 -7.74 3.66 7.65
N ASN A 5 -6.96 2.72 7.10
CA ASN A 5 -7.36 1.92 5.95
C ASN A 5 -6.96 0.44 6.03
N GLU A 6 -6.84 -0.13 7.23
CA GLU A 6 -6.44 -1.55 7.41
C GLU A 6 -7.37 -2.50 6.66
N LYS A 7 -8.69 -2.26 6.74
CA LYS A 7 -9.71 -3.08 6.07
C LYS A 7 -9.59 -3.12 4.54
N ASN A 8 -9.03 -2.07 3.93
CA ASN A 8 -8.86 -1.98 2.47
C ASN A 8 -7.38 -2.08 2.05
N CYS A 9 -6.47 -2.42 2.97
CA CYS A 9 -5.06 -2.55 2.64
C CYS A 9 -4.82 -3.89 1.95
N THR A 10 -4.46 -3.86 0.67
CA THR A 10 -4.15 -5.07 -0.12
C THR A 10 -2.70 -5.54 0.04
N CYS A 11 -1.94 -4.95 0.98
CA CYS A 11 -0.56 -5.32 1.23
C CYS A 11 -0.50 -6.69 1.91
N SER A 12 0.20 -7.65 1.32
CA SER A 12 0.36 -9.00 1.89
C SER A 12 1.12 -9.01 3.23
N ASN A 13 1.88 -7.95 3.55
CA ASN A 13 2.61 -7.83 4.81
C ASN A 13 1.70 -7.23 5.90
N ILE A 14 0.92 -8.09 6.56
CA ILE A 14 -0.01 -7.72 7.64
C ILE A 14 0.70 -7.27 8.93
N ASN A 15 1.94 -7.71 9.17
CA ASN A 15 2.72 -7.33 10.36
C ASN A 15 3.51 -6.02 10.16
N CYS A 16 3.32 -5.34 9.02
CA CYS A 16 4.00 -4.08 8.75
C CYS A 16 3.47 -2.98 9.66
N GLU A 17 4.38 -2.24 10.31
CA GLU A 17 4.05 -1.06 11.14
C GLU A 17 3.26 0.03 10.37
N ARG A 18 3.33 0.02 9.03
CA ARG A 18 2.69 0.95 8.09
C ARG A 18 1.43 0.36 7.44
N HIS A 19 1.03 -0.86 7.81
CA HIS A 19 -0.18 -1.49 7.29
C HIS A 19 -1.41 -0.61 7.61
N GLY A 20 -2.24 -0.35 6.59
CA GLY A 20 -3.39 0.58 6.72
C GLY A 20 -3.05 2.07 6.91
N LYS A 21 -1.77 2.47 6.98
CA LYS A 21 -1.33 3.87 7.08
C LYS A 21 -0.92 4.40 5.70
N CYS A 22 -1.90 4.76 4.86
CA CYS A 22 -1.68 5.05 3.44
C CYS A 22 -0.59 6.10 3.16
N CYS A 23 -0.61 7.26 3.82
CA CYS A 23 0.38 8.32 3.58
C CYS A 23 1.81 7.86 3.92
N GLU A 24 1.98 7.22 5.08
CA GLU A 24 3.28 6.68 5.53
C GLU A 24 3.77 5.56 4.61
N CYS A 25 2.88 4.65 4.22
CA CYS A 25 3.18 3.54 3.31
C CYS A 25 3.64 4.05 1.94
N VAL A 26 2.93 5.04 1.37
CA VAL A 26 3.29 5.66 0.08
C VAL A 26 4.64 6.37 0.18
N ASN A 27 4.88 7.17 1.23
CA ASN A 27 6.13 7.89 1.39
C ASN A 27 7.33 6.93 1.52
N PHE A 28 7.18 5.87 2.33
CA PHE A 28 8.20 4.84 2.51
C PHE A 28 8.53 4.09 1.20
N HIS A 29 7.53 3.59 0.49
CA HIS A 29 7.78 2.85 -0.75
C HIS A 29 8.29 3.77 -1.87
N ARG A 30 7.79 5.01 -1.98
CA ARG A 30 8.27 6.00 -2.95
C ARG A 30 9.75 6.33 -2.73
N GLY A 31 10.18 6.49 -1.49
CA GLY A 31 11.60 6.71 -1.15
C GLY A 31 12.50 5.54 -1.57
N ASN A 32 11.96 4.32 -1.59
CA ASN A 32 12.65 3.10 -2.01
C ASN A 32 12.46 2.79 -3.51
N GLY A 33 11.90 3.70 -4.32
CA GLY A 33 11.65 3.48 -5.75
C GLY A 33 10.58 2.42 -6.06
N ASN A 34 9.76 2.06 -5.08
CA ASN A 34 8.73 1.02 -5.19
C ASN A 34 7.32 1.62 -5.20
N ILE A 35 6.38 0.92 -5.85
CA ILE A 35 4.96 1.25 -5.80
C ILE A 35 4.24 0.42 -4.73
N VAL A 36 3.35 1.07 -3.97
CA VAL A 36 2.51 0.42 -2.95
C VAL A 36 1.49 -0.52 -3.59
N ALA A 37 1.14 -1.61 -2.91
CA ALA A 37 0.25 -2.65 -3.42
C ALA A 37 -1.13 -2.12 -3.87
N CYS A 38 -1.70 -1.17 -3.12
CA CYS A 38 -3.00 -0.57 -3.46
C CYS A 38 -2.99 0.26 -4.75
N LEU A 39 -1.82 0.64 -5.27
CA LEU A 39 -1.66 1.35 -6.54
C LEU A 39 -1.14 0.42 -7.65
N ARG A 40 -1.00 -0.89 -7.41
CA ARG A 40 -0.53 -1.85 -8.42
C ARG A 40 -1.62 -2.28 -9.41
N ASP A 41 -2.89 -2.01 -9.12
CA ASP A 41 -4.05 -2.47 -9.92
C ASP A 41 -4.37 -1.61 -11.15
N PHE A 42 -3.48 -0.72 -11.61
CA PHE A 42 -3.69 0.02 -12.87
C PHE A 42 -3.43 -0.81 -14.15
N LYS A 43 -3.36 -2.15 -14.07
CA LYS A 43 -3.24 -3.03 -15.25
C LYS A 43 -3.87 -4.42 -15.05
N VAL A 44 -5.18 -4.53 -15.34
CA VAL A 44 -5.70 -5.68 -16.12
C VAL A 44 -6.70 -5.14 -17.15
N GLU A 45 -6.18 -4.58 -18.23
CA GLU A 45 -6.77 -4.76 -19.56
C GLU A 45 -5.67 -5.39 -20.41
N SER A 46 -5.54 -6.71 -20.31
CA SER A 46 -4.83 -7.50 -21.30
C SER A 46 -5.81 -7.81 -22.41
N LYS A 47 -5.75 -6.99 -23.47
CA LYS A 47 -6.08 -7.29 -24.86
C LYS A 47 -7.46 -7.88 -25.19
#